data_AF-A0A4Q4KS20-F1
#
_entry.id   AF-A0A4Q4KS20-F1
#
_cell.length_a   1.000
_cell.length_b   1.000
_cell.length_c   1.000
_cell.angle_alpha   90.00
_cell.angle_beta   90.00
_cell.angle_gamma   90.00
#
_symmetry.space_group_name_H-M   'P 1'
#
loop_
_entity.id
_entity.type
_entity.pdbx_description
1 polymer ?
#
loop_
_entity_poly.entity_id
_entity_poly.type
_entity_poly.pdbx_seq_one_letter_code
_entity_poly.pdbx_strand_id
1 'polypeptide(L)'
;SKASRLPKLESFFSIQMMFLGNTEALAVIRQQLTVLSNNRLLTFGLMSMSSISGSIIGSYLSMVPATYVFTAIPLNCLNALIIANLLNPVHVPEDEDIIYTPPKEEKKDFFSTISNSMLVGMNMVIVILAMVIGYVALTSAVNGILGVFVHGLTIQTIFAYLFSPFAFLLGLPVHDAMYVAQLMGMKLA
;
A
#
# COMPACT_ATOMS: atom_id res chain seq x y z
N SER A 1 15.08 -8.77 10.49
CA SER A 1 16.53 -9.01 10.45
C SER A 1 16.91 -10.38 11.03
N LYS A 2 16.82 -10.66 12.34
CA LYS A 2 17.25 -11.98 12.87
C LYS A 2 16.49 -13.20 12.30
N ALA A 3 15.18 -13.06 12.05
CA ALA A 3 14.37 -14.12 11.46
C ALA A 3 14.37 -14.10 9.92
N SER A 4 14.34 -12.90 9.31
CA SER A 4 14.23 -12.73 7.85
C SER A 4 15.58 -12.75 7.11
N ARG A 5 16.71 -12.63 7.82
CA ARG A 5 18.07 -12.39 7.28
C ARG A 5 18.19 -11.19 6.33
N LEU A 6 17.16 -10.34 6.30
CA LEU A 6 17.15 -9.10 5.53
C LEU A 6 17.86 -7.97 6.29
N PRO A 7 18.34 -6.94 5.57
CA PRO A 7 18.99 -5.81 6.21
C PRO A 7 18.05 -5.12 7.21
N LYS A 8 18.65 -4.49 8.22
CA LYS A 8 17.94 -3.92 9.37
C LYS A 8 16.98 -2.83 8.94
N LEU A 9 17.35 -1.99 7.97
CA LEU A 9 16.51 -0.89 7.54
C LEU A 9 15.22 -1.37 6.85
N GLU A 10 15.33 -2.29 5.90
CA GLU A 10 14.20 -2.88 5.18
C GLU A 10 13.29 -3.66 6.14
N SER A 11 13.89 -4.36 7.11
CA SER A 11 13.15 -5.01 8.18
C SER A 11 12.40 -4.01 9.06
N PHE A 12 13.05 -2.91 9.45
CA PHE A 12 12.44 -1.86 10.26
C PHE A 12 11.30 -1.15 9.50
N PHE A 13 11.52 -0.84 8.23
CA PHE A 13 10.52 -0.26 7.35
C PHE A 13 9.29 -1.16 7.20
N SER A 14 9.48 -2.47 6.98
CA SER A 14 8.37 -3.41 6.88
C SER A 14 7.45 -3.41 8.11
N ILE A 15 8.02 -3.29 9.32
CA ILE A 15 7.25 -3.26 10.56
C ILE A 15 6.54 -1.91 10.72
N GLN A 16 7.21 -0.81 10.40
CA GLN A 16 6.59 0.52 10.40
C GLN A 16 5.36 0.56 9.48
N MET A 17 5.47 -0.05 8.31
CA MET A 17 4.41 -0.17 7.31
C MET A 17 3.18 -0.97 7.74
N MET A 18 3.21 -1.64 8.90
CA MET A 18 2.01 -2.23 9.51
C MET A 18 1.07 -1.17 10.12
N PHE A 19 1.64 -0.03 10.53
CA PHE A 19 0.92 1.02 11.27
C PHE A 19 0.84 2.32 10.48
N LEU A 20 1.89 2.64 9.72
CA LEU A 20 2.05 3.87 8.96
C LEU A 20 1.76 3.62 7.48
N GLY A 21 1.04 4.54 6.85
CA GLY A 21 0.82 4.51 5.40
C GLY A 21 2.08 4.78 4.59
N ASN A 22 1.98 4.62 3.26
CA ASN A 22 3.08 4.87 2.33
C ASN A 22 3.74 6.25 2.52
N THR A 23 2.95 7.32 2.64
CA THR A 23 3.45 8.69 2.79
C THR A 23 4.11 8.93 4.16
N GLU A 24 3.56 8.31 5.21
CA GLU A 24 4.00 8.50 6.60
C GLU A 24 5.26 7.69 6.89
N ALA A 25 5.29 6.43 6.47
CA ALA A 25 6.43 5.53 6.65
C ALA A 25 7.68 6.07 5.94
N LEU A 26 7.53 6.59 4.71
CA LEU A 26 8.63 7.20 3.97
C LEU A 26 9.12 8.50 4.61
N ALA A 27 8.23 9.29 5.24
CA ALA A 27 8.60 10.51 5.93
C ALA A 27 9.53 10.24 7.13
N VAL A 28 9.31 9.15 7.87
CA VAL A 28 10.14 8.77 9.03
C VAL A 28 11.58 8.46 8.63
N ILE A 29 11.77 7.82 7.47
CA ILE A 29 13.11 7.45 6.98
C ILE A 29 13.64 8.40 5.89
N ARG A 30 13.02 9.57 5.69
CA ARG A 30 13.31 10.47 4.56
C ARG A 30 14.79 10.83 4.43
N GLN A 31 15.46 11.10 5.54
CA GLN A 31 16.89 11.46 5.55
C GLN A 31 17.80 10.27 5.22
N GLN A 32 17.35 9.03 5.46
CA GLN A 32 18.08 7.82 5.05
C GLN A 32 17.90 7.54 3.56
N LEU A 33 16.69 7.76 3.02
CA LEU A 33 16.42 7.52 1.60
C LEU A 33 17.35 8.31 0.68
N THR A 34 17.81 9.50 1.07
CA THR A 34 18.69 10.34 0.23
C THR A 34 20.10 9.78 0.03
N VAL A 35 20.53 8.86 0.89
CA VAL A 35 21.87 8.24 0.80
C VAL A 35 21.82 6.78 0.33
N LEU A 36 20.63 6.24 0.06
CA LEU A 36 20.48 4.88 -0.44
C LEU A 36 20.78 4.79 -1.93
N SER A 37 21.33 3.64 -2.34
CA SER A 37 21.50 3.33 -3.76
C SER A 37 20.14 3.21 -4.47
N ASN A 38 20.13 3.49 -5.77
CA ASN A 38 18.92 3.38 -6.61
C ASN A 38 18.25 1.99 -6.48
N ASN A 39 19.06 0.94 -6.34
CA ASN A 39 18.54 -0.41 -6.19
C ASN A 39 17.79 -0.60 -4.86
N ARG A 40 18.33 -0.06 -3.75
CA ARG A 40 17.64 -0.09 -2.46
C ARG A 40 16.37 0.77 -2.49
N LEU A 41 16.44 1.96 -3.09
CA LEU A 41 15.28 2.85 -3.25
C LEU A 41 14.11 2.17 -3.97
N LEU A 42 14.40 1.37 -5.02
CA LEU A 42 13.38 0.57 -5.69
C LEU A 42 12.68 -0.39 -4.72
N THR A 43 13.43 -1.07 -3.86
CA THR A 43 12.87 -1.98 -2.83
C THR A 43 11.95 -1.25 -1.86
N PHE A 44 12.33 -0.05 -1.38
CA PHE A 44 11.44 0.77 -0.54
C PHE A 44 10.19 1.20 -1.28
N GLY A 45 10.29 1.54 -2.57
CA GLY A 45 9.14 1.86 -3.41
C GLY A 45 8.17 0.68 -3.57
N LEU A 46 8.69 -0.51 -3.91
CA LEU A 46 7.90 -1.74 -4.05
C LEU A 46 7.18 -2.10 -2.74
N MET A 47 7.90 -2.05 -1.62
CA MET A 47 7.32 -2.30 -0.30
C MET A 47 6.25 -1.26 0.03
N SER A 48 6.51 0.03 -0.25
CA SER A 48 5.61 1.15 0.04
C SER A 48 4.23 0.99 -0.58
N MET A 49 4.17 0.46 -1.80
CA MET A 49 2.92 0.28 -2.55
C MET A 49 2.07 -0.91 -2.08
N SER A 50 2.63 -1.79 -1.24
CA SER A 50 1.90 -2.96 -0.75
C SER A 50 0.98 -2.65 0.44
N SER A 51 1.23 -1.60 1.21
CA SER A 51 0.48 -1.33 2.46
C SER A 51 -0.66 -0.33 2.30
N ILE A 52 -1.58 -0.42 3.24
CA ILE A 52 -2.68 0.53 3.43
C ILE A 52 -2.31 1.44 4.61
N SER A 53 -2.78 2.69 4.56
CA SER A 53 -2.60 3.62 5.67
C SER A 53 -3.38 3.21 6.92
N GLY A 54 -2.75 3.34 8.08
CA GLY A 54 -3.40 3.18 9.39
C GLY A 54 -4.65 4.05 9.54
N SER A 55 -4.65 5.23 8.93
CA SER A 55 -5.79 6.17 8.94
C SER A 55 -7.06 5.61 8.31
N ILE A 56 -6.97 4.65 7.38
CA ILE A 56 -8.12 4.08 6.66
C ILE A 56 -8.61 2.78 7.33
N ILE A 57 -7.82 2.17 8.23
CA ILE A 57 -8.19 0.93 8.94
C ILE A 57 -9.57 1.07 9.61
N GLY A 58 -9.83 2.20 10.28
CA GLY A 58 -11.13 2.44 10.94
C GLY A 58 -12.33 2.34 9.98
N SER A 59 -12.18 2.79 8.74
CA SER A 59 -13.23 2.66 7.72
C SER A 59 -13.42 1.20 7.30
N TYR A 60 -12.34 0.45 7.11
CA TYR A 60 -12.41 -0.98 6.79
C TYR A 60 -13.05 -1.82 7.90
N LEU A 61 -12.80 -1.48 9.16
CA LEU A 61 -13.44 -2.15 10.31
C LEU A 61 -14.97 -1.98 10.33
N SER A 62 -15.50 -0.96 9.63
CA SER A 62 -16.95 -0.76 9.49
C SER A 62 -17.55 -1.56 8.34
N MET A 63 -16.72 -2.03 7.40
CA MET A 63 -17.15 -2.72 6.17
C MET A 63 -16.87 -4.23 6.21
N VAL A 64 -15.84 -4.66 6.94
CA VAL A 64 -15.32 -6.03 6.95
C VAL A 64 -15.06 -6.47 8.39
N PRO A 65 -15.27 -7.75 8.76
CA PRO A 65 -14.95 -8.25 10.09
C PRO A 65 -13.51 -7.91 10.51
N ALA A 66 -13.39 -7.37 11.73
CA ALA A 66 -12.12 -6.90 12.28
C ALA A 66 -11.02 -7.97 12.25
N THR A 67 -11.38 -9.24 12.47
CA THR A 67 -10.46 -10.37 12.41
C THR A 67 -9.72 -10.45 11.07
N TYR A 68 -10.40 -10.25 9.94
CA TYR A 68 -9.75 -10.26 8.63
C TYR A 68 -8.85 -9.05 8.41
N VAL A 69 -9.26 -7.87 8.87
CA VAL A 69 -8.46 -6.65 8.76
C VAL A 69 -7.16 -6.78 9.56
N PHE A 70 -7.24 -7.19 10.82
CA PHE A 70 -6.07 -7.30 11.69
C PHE A 70 -5.14 -8.47 11.32
N THR A 71 -5.67 -9.57 10.79
CA THR A 71 -4.84 -10.67 10.28
C THR A 71 -4.14 -10.31 8.96
N ALA A 72 -4.77 -9.52 8.09
CA ALA A 72 -4.20 -9.13 6.81
C ALA A 72 -2.98 -8.20 6.94
N ILE A 73 -2.92 -7.34 7.96
CA ILE A 73 -1.82 -6.38 8.17
C ILE A 73 -0.44 -7.07 8.27
N PRO A 74 -0.21 -7.99 9.23
CA PRO A 74 1.08 -8.66 9.35
C PRO A 74 1.37 -9.59 8.16
N LEU A 75 0.34 -10.23 7.58
CA LEU A 75 0.50 -11.05 6.38
C LEU A 75 0.98 -10.22 5.18
N ASN A 76 0.41 -9.02 5.00
CA ASN A 76 0.82 -8.11 3.94
C ASN A 76 2.27 -7.64 4.10
N CYS A 77 2.70 -7.34 5.33
CA CYS A 77 4.09 -6.98 5.62
C CYS A 77 5.07 -8.07 5.17
N LEU A 78 4.79 -9.33 5.53
CA LEU A 78 5.61 -10.48 5.14
C LEU A 78 5.59 -10.69 3.61
N ASN A 79 4.41 -10.60 2.99
CA ASN A 79 4.26 -10.72 1.55
C ASN A 79 5.04 -9.63 0.80
N ALA A 80 4.93 -8.38 1.24
CA ALA A 80 5.65 -7.25 0.65
C ALA A 80 7.17 -7.47 0.68
N LEU A 81 7.71 -7.97 1.80
CA LEU A 81 9.12 -8.32 1.91
C LEU A 81 9.52 -9.45 0.95
N ILE A 82 8.72 -10.53 0.90
CA ILE A 82 9.03 -11.68 0.04
C ILE A 82 9.03 -11.27 -1.43
N ILE A 83 7.97 -10.57 -1.86
CA ILE A 83 7.83 -10.13 -3.26
C ILE A 83 8.88 -9.08 -3.62
N ALA A 84 9.15 -8.11 -2.74
CA ALA A 84 10.17 -7.11 -3.02
C ALA A 84 11.57 -7.73 -3.18
N ASN A 85 11.93 -8.73 -2.36
CA ASN A 85 13.22 -9.43 -2.51
C ASN A 85 13.25 -10.40 -3.68
N LEU A 86 12.12 -10.97 -4.07
CA LEU A 86 12.02 -11.83 -5.25
C LEU A 86 12.17 -11.01 -6.54
N LEU A 87 11.55 -9.83 -6.60
CA LEU A 87 11.63 -8.93 -7.75
C LEU A 87 12.94 -8.14 -7.81
N ASN A 88 13.44 -7.73 -6.65
CA ASN A 88 14.65 -6.93 -6.55
C ASN A 88 15.54 -7.40 -5.38
N PRO A 89 16.34 -8.46 -5.58
CA PRO A 89 17.23 -8.95 -4.54
C PRO A 89 18.31 -7.92 -4.24
N VAL A 90 18.36 -7.46 -2.99
CA VAL A 90 19.36 -6.50 -2.52
C VAL A 90 20.35 -7.22 -1.60
N HIS A 91 21.64 -7.09 -1.90
CA HIS A 91 22.71 -7.44 -0.96
C HIS A 91 23.26 -6.15 -0.36
N VAL A 92 23.10 -5.96 0.96
CA VAL A 92 23.59 -4.77 1.66
C VAL A 92 24.79 -5.17 2.53
N PRO A 93 25.97 -4.57 2.30
CA PRO A 93 27.13 -4.72 3.19
C PRO A 93 26.80 -4.28 4.63
N GLU A 94 27.39 -4.90 5.66
CA GLU A 94 27.07 -4.57 7.06
C GLU A 94 27.41 -3.12 7.45
N ASP A 95 28.35 -2.49 6.75
CA ASP A 95 28.74 -1.08 6.87
C ASP A 95 27.71 -0.09 6.29
N GLU A 96 26.85 -0.53 5.37
CA GLU A 96 25.75 0.27 4.80
C GLU A 96 24.39 0.01 5.49
N ASP A 97 24.33 -0.95 6.43
CA ASP A 97 23.12 -1.31 7.18
C ASP A 97 23.01 -0.53 8.50
N ILE A 98 23.21 0.79 8.41
CA ILE A 98 23.15 1.72 9.55
C ILE A 98 21.81 2.43 9.56
N ILE A 99 21.09 2.33 10.68
CA ILE A 99 19.90 3.13 10.94
C ILE A 99 20.37 4.54 11.35
N TYR A 100 20.33 5.49 10.41
CA TYR A 100 20.54 6.90 10.72
C TYR A 100 19.65 7.32 11.88
N THR A 101 20.28 7.82 12.94
CA THR A 101 19.60 8.33 14.12
C THR A 101 19.57 9.86 14.00
N PRO A 102 18.41 10.50 13.89
CA PRO A 102 18.34 11.95 13.80
C PRO A 102 18.92 12.59 15.07
N PRO A 103 19.61 13.76 14.95
CA PRO A 103 20.08 14.51 16.11
C PRO A 103 18.94 14.82 17.08
N LYS A 104 19.23 14.80 18.39
CA LYS A 104 18.24 15.02 19.47
C LYS A 104 17.50 16.37 19.41
N GLU A 105 17.98 17.30 18.60
CA GLU A 105 17.51 18.70 18.49
C GLU A 105 16.23 18.85 17.64
N GLU A 106 15.79 17.82 16.90
CA GLU A 106 14.54 17.84 16.13
C GLU A 106 13.29 17.39 16.92
N LYS A 107 13.34 17.36 18.26
CA LYS A 107 12.14 17.05 19.05
C LYS A 107 11.19 18.24 19.08
N LYS A 108 10.28 18.29 18.10
CA LYS A 108 9.11 19.19 18.12
C LYS A 108 8.27 18.92 19.36
N ASP A 109 7.76 19.99 19.96
CA ASP A 109 6.93 19.94 21.17
C ASP A 109 5.69 19.05 20.94
N PHE A 110 5.22 18.31 21.96
CA PHE A 110 4.17 17.29 21.80
C PHE A 110 2.91 17.84 21.11
N PHE A 111 2.46 19.03 21.55
CA PHE A 111 1.31 19.71 20.97
C PHE A 111 1.55 20.16 19.52
N SER A 112 2.77 20.60 19.20
CA SER A 112 3.12 20.99 17.82
C SER A 112 3.12 19.78 16.88
N THR A 113 3.54 18.61 17.36
CA THR A 113 3.51 17.36 16.59
C THR A 113 2.08 16.93 16.31
N ILE A 114 1.21 16.93 17.33
CA ILE A 114 -0.22 16.61 17.16
C ILE A 114 -0.91 17.59 16.20
N SER A 115 -0.69 18.89 16.39
CA SER A 115 -1.27 19.92 15.52
C SER A 115 -0.84 19.73 14.06
N ASN A 116 0.43 19.44 13.82
CA ASN A 116 0.93 19.15 12.48
C ASN A 116 0.30 17.88 11.89
N SER A 117 0.15 16.81 12.68
CA SER A 117 -0.54 15.58 12.25
C SER A 117 -2.01 15.82 11.92
N MET A 118 -2.72 16.68 12.66
CA MET A 118 -4.10 17.05 12.36
C MET A 118 -4.21 17.79 11.02
N LEU A 119 -3.31 18.73 10.73
CA LEU A 119 -3.28 19.45 9.45
C LEU A 119 -2.99 18.50 8.27
N VAL A 120 -2.06 17.56 8.43
CA VAL A 120 -1.79 16.53 7.42
C VAL A 120 -3.03 15.65 7.19
N GLY A 121 -3.69 15.21 8.27
CA GLY A 121 -4.92 14.41 8.19
C GLY A 121 -6.07 15.15 7.48
N MET A 122 -6.25 16.44 7.77
CA MET A 122 -7.26 17.27 7.10
C MET A 122 -7.01 17.35 5.59
N ASN A 123 -5.77 17.59 5.17
CA ASN A 123 -5.41 17.61 3.76
C ASN A 123 -5.65 16.25 3.10
N MET A 124 -5.31 15.14 3.77
CA MET A 124 -5.58 13.80 3.26
C MET A 124 -7.07 13.55 3.01
N VAL A 125 -7.95 13.95 3.93
CA VAL A 125 -9.41 13.75 3.77
C VAL A 125 -9.92 14.47 2.53
N ILE A 126 -9.51 15.72 2.31
CA ILE A 126 -9.93 16.51 1.14
C ILE A 126 -9.45 15.85 -0.16
N VAL A 127 -8.19 15.40 -0.20
CA VAL A 127 -7.61 14.74 -1.37
C VAL A 127 -8.32 13.42 -1.66
N ILE A 128 -8.57 12.59 -0.64
CA ILE A 128 -9.25 11.30 -0.79
C ILE A 128 -10.67 11.51 -1.32
N LEU A 129 -11.43 12.47 -0.76
CA LEU A 129 -12.79 12.77 -1.22
C LEU A 129 -12.80 13.20 -2.69
N ALA A 130 -11.92 14.13 -3.07
CA ALA A 130 -11.82 14.60 -4.45
C ALA A 130 -11.43 13.45 -5.41
N MET A 131 -10.47 12.61 -5.02
CA MET A 131 -10.06 11.45 -5.80
C MET A 131 -11.18 10.42 -5.98
N VAL A 132 -11.89 10.05 -4.93
CA VAL A 132 -12.98 9.06 -5.00
C VAL A 132 -14.11 9.57 -5.91
N ILE A 133 -14.53 10.82 -5.75
CA ILE A 133 -15.59 11.41 -6.58
C ILE A 133 -15.14 11.46 -8.05
N GLY A 134 -13.93 11.95 -8.31
CA GLY A 134 -13.38 12.01 -9.67
C GLY A 134 -13.26 10.64 -10.32
N TYR A 135 -12.81 9.64 -9.56
CA TYR A 135 -12.63 8.28 -10.05
C TYR A 135 -13.96 7.60 -10.38
N VAL A 136 -14.97 7.74 -9.52
CA VAL A 136 -16.32 7.22 -9.76
C VAL A 136 -16.94 7.88 -10.99
N ALA A 137 -16.79 9.21 -11.13
CA ALA A 137 -17.28 9.94 -12.29
C ALA A 137 -16.59 9.50 -13.60
N LEU A 138 -15.26 9.36 -13.59
CA LEU A 138 -14.49 8.91 -14.74
C LEU A 138 -14.86 7.48 -15.16
N THR A 139 -14.93 6.57 -14.18
CA THR A 139 -15.33 5.18 -14.42
C THR A 139 -16.73 5.11 -15.01
N SER A 140 -17.66 5.90 -14.49
CA SER A 140 -19.04 5.99 -15.01
C SER A 140 -19.06 6.52 -16.45
N ALA A 141 -18.27 7.55 -16.77
CA ALA A 141 -18.16 8.09 -18.11
C ALA A 141 -17.60 7.08 -19.11
N VAL A 142 -16.53 6.36 -18.75
CA VAL A 142 -15.94 5.32 -19.60
C VAL A 142 -16.89 4.14 -19.76
N ASN A 143 -17.58 3.71 -18.69
CA ASN A 143 -18.61 2.68 -18.78
C ASN A 143 -19.76 3.09 -19.71
N GLY A 144 -20.17 4.36 -19.68
CA GLY A 144 -21.15 4.90 -20.61
C GLY A 144 -20.70 4.81 -22.06
N ILE A 145 -19.43 5.14 -22.34
CA ILE A 145 -18.84 5.02 -23.68
C ILE A 145 -18.76 3.55 -24.12
N LEU A 146 -18.25 2.66 -23.28
CA LEU A 146 -18.13 1.22 -23.58
C LEU A 146 -19.50 0.58 -23.84
N GLY A 147 -20.52 0.98 -23.07
CA GLY A 147 -21.89 0.50 -23.23
C GLY A 147 -22.53 0.84 -24.58
N VAL A 148 -22.03 1.87 -25.29
CA VAL A 148 -22.47 2.20 -26.66
C VAL A 148 -21.91 1.21 -27.68
N PHE A 149 -20.67 0.74 -27.49
CA PHE A 149 -20.01 -0.20 -28.41
C PHE A 149 -20.47 -1.64 -28.16
N VAL A 150 -20.57 -2.04 -26.89
CA VAL A 150 -20.96 -3.39 -26.48
C VAL A 150 -21.93 -3.28 -25.30
N HIS A 151 -23.14 -3.80 -25.50
CA HIS A 151 -24.20 -3.72 -24.49
C HIS A 151 -23.78 -4.44 -23.20
N GLY A 152 -23.75 -3.72 -22.08
CA GLY A 152 -23.38 -4.26 -20.76
C GLY A 152 -21.88 -4.40 -20.49
N LEU A 153 -21.00 -3.90 -21.37
CA LEU A 153 -19.56 -3.90 -21.11
C LEU A 153 -19.18 -2.76 -20.14
N THR A 154 -18.51 -3.12 -19.05
CA THR A 154 -17.99 -2.16 -18.07
C THR A 154 -16.49 -2.40 -17.84
N ILE A 155 -15.78 -1.38 -17.38
CA ILE A 155 -14.38 -1.49 -16.94
C ILE A 155 -14.24 -2.64 -15.93
N GLN A 156 -15.20 -2.75 -15.01
CA GLN A 156 -15.20 -3.80 -14.00
C GLN A 156 -15.30 -5.19 -14.62
N THR A 157 -16.14 -5.38 -15.65
CA THR A 157 -16.25 -6.66 -16.37
C THR A 157 -14.95 -6.99 -17.11
N ILE A 158 -14.31 -6.00 -17.74
CA ILE A 158 -13.03 -6.19 -18.42
C ILE A 158 -11.97 -6.69 -17.43
N PHE A 159 -11.85 -6.02 -16.28
CA PHE A 159 -10.91 -6.46 -15.25
C PHE A 159 -11.29 -7.79 -14.61
N ALA A 160 -12.59 -8.10 -14.47
CA ALA A 160 -13.02 -9.40 -13.98
C ALA A 160 -12.50 -10.53 -14.88
N TYR A 161 -12.62 -10.40 -16.20
CA TYR A 161 -12.05 -11.39 -17.13
C TYR A 161 -10.53 -11.42 -17.12
N LEU A 162 -9.87 -10.27 -17.02
CA LEU A 162 -8.41 -10.18 -16.98
C LEU A 162 -7.81 -10.83 -15.72
N PHE A 163 -8.45 -10.61 -14.56
CA PHE A 163 -7.97 -11.10 -13.27
C PHE A 163 -8.56 -12.45 -12.84
N SER A 164 -9.57 -12.97 -13.53
CA SER A 164 -10.19 -14.27 -13.23
C SER A 164 -9.18 -15.44 -13.17
N PRO A 165 -8.19 -15.55 -14.08
CA PRO A 165 -7.16 -16.59 -13.99
C PRO A 165 -6.35 -16.50 -12.68
N PHE A 166 -6.04 -15.29 -12.21
CA PHE A 166 -5.32 -15.09 -10.95
C PHE A 166 -6.19 -15.44 -9.74
N ALA A 167 -7.48 -15.10 -9.77
CA ALA A 167 -8.43 -15.48 -8.73
C ALA A 167 -8.59 -17.01 -8.63
N PHE A 168 -8.59 -17.71 -9.78
CA PHE A 168 -8.61 -19.16 -9.80
C PHE A 168 -7.32 -19.79 -9.24
N LEU A 169 -6.14 -19.21 -9.55
CA LEU A 169 -4.86 -19.64 -8.98
C LEU A 169 -4.76 -19.44 -7.46
N LEU A 170 -5.52 -18.49 -6.90
CA LEU A 170 -5.66 -18.31 -5.45
C LEU A 170 -6.56 -19.38 -4.79
N GLY A 171 -7.13 -20.31 -5.57
CA GLY A 171 -7.92 -21.43 -5.08
C GLY A 171 -9.42 -21.14 -4.92
N LEU A 172 -9.92 -20.07 -5.54
CA LEU A 172 -11.34 -19.71 -5.45
C LEU A 172 -12.21 -20.56 -6.40
N PRO A 173 -13.43 -20.94 -5.98
CA PRO A 173 -14.42 -21.53 -6.89
C PRO A 173 -14.71 -20.59 -8.07
N VAL A 174 -14.99 -21.16 -9.25
CA VAL A 174 -15.21 -20.40 -10.49
C VAL A 174 -16.29 -19.32 -10.34
N HIS A 175 -17.33 -19.61 -9.56
CA HIS A 175 -18.42 -18.67 -9.28
C HIS A 175 -17.94 -17.42 -8.51
N ASP A 176 -17.05 -17.60 -7.55
CA ASP A 176 -16.55 -16.50 -6.70
C ASP A 176 -15.32 -15.83 -7.31
N ALA A 177 -14.58 -16.55 -8.16
CA ALA A 177 -13.39 -16.05 -8.85
C ALA A 177 -13.70 -14.82 -9.71
N MET A 178 -14.85 -14.79 -10.39
CA MET A 178 -15.24 -13.65 -11.22
C MET A 178 -15.49 -12.39 -10.38
N TYR A 179 -16.17 -12.54 -9.24
CA TYR A 179 -16.44 -11.43 -8.32
C TYR A 179 -15.16 -10.92 -7.67
N VAL A 180 -14.29 -11.82 -7.19
CA VAL A 180 -13.01 -11.42 -6.60
C VAL A 180 -12.09 -10.77 -7.62
N ALA A 181 -12.04 -11.26 -8.86
CA ALA A 181 -11.28 -10.65 -9.93
C ALA A 181 -11.76 -9.23 -10.25
N GLN A 182 -13.08 -8.99 -10.20
CA GLN A 182 -13.66 -7.65 -10.33
C GLN A 182 -13.17 -6.71 -9.22
N LEU A 183 -13.13 -7.18 -7.96
CA LEU A 183 -12.63 -6.41 -6.82
C LEU A 183 -11.13 -6.11 -6.95
N MET A 184 -10.33 -7.08 -7.41
CA MET A 184 -8.90 -6.89 -7.69
C MET A 184 -8.69 -5.83 -8.78
N GLY A 185 -9.52 -5.89 -9.83
CA GLY A 185 -9.62 -4.89 -10.88
C GLY A 185 -9.87 -3.49 -10.35
N MET A 186 -10.96 -3.31 -9.59
CA MET A 186 -11.33 -2.01 -9.02
C MET A 186 -10.28 -1.45 -8.04
N LYS A 187 -9.42 -2.29 -7.46
CA LYS A 187 -8.32 -1.84 -6.62
C LYS A 187 -7.13 -1.31 -7.43
N LEU A 188 -6.89 -1.85 -8.62
CA LEU A 188 -5.74 -1.53 -9.48
C LEU A 188 -6.04 -0.45 -10.51
N ALA A 189 -7.28 -0.43 -11.00
CA ALA A 189 -7.79 0.55 -11.93
C ALA A 189 -7.83 1.94 -11.30
#